data_AF-A0A8H4RRY2-F1
#
_entry.id   AF-A0A8H4RRY2-F1
#
_cell.length_a   1.000
_cell.length_b   1.000
_cell.length_c   1.000
_cell.angle_alpha   90.00
_cell.angle_beta   90.00
_cell.angle_gamma   90.00
#
_symmetry.space_group_name_H-M   'P 1'
#
loop_
_entity.id
_entity.type
_entity.pdbx_description
1 polymer ?
#
loop_
_entity_poly.entity_id
_entity_poly.type
_entity_poly.pdbx_seq_one_letter_code
_entity_poly.pdbx_strand_id
1 'polypeptide(L)'
;MSDRLNLNASWYAVADGYRPVEDYYHTTSDQNGIISTQGGWPSESYVEFSKGKRLLLGWGTVDPQLSGYNFSGDSGTVFPNGYIQDFSTNVSADSSGDLTRGCFMLNNIGDVSQVNSSWAADATLPGFDYPTSASANIVPLLNLTTNTTNCGTSPYLNVTLLNSTAHENYRPYQNYSYATIWSWAPNEPRDYSPSDASSESLFRCATTNIDLSGRWVVADCSQYYYAACRANGQPYNWSITNYPISYSYANQACPDNYAFAAPRTALENSYLSQAMRESRREYDGHGACWVDFNDLDTSGCWVTGGPNATCPYNQSSSQADYLKRRVILVPTVAAIIVLIITALTIFVKAAGNRKTRKRNRKRADNGITYEGIPS
;
A
#
# COMPACT_ATOMS: atom_id res chain seq x y z
N MET A 1 -2.72 -14.57 -20.09
CA MET A 1 -3.54 -15.56 -20.82
C MET A 1 -3.54 -16.94 -20.20
N SER A 2 -2.54 -17.33 -19.39
CA SER A 2 -2.48 -18.62 -18.69
C SER A 2 -3.67 -18.90 -17.77
N ASP A 3 -4.20 -17.88 -17.08
CA ASP A 3 -5.32 -18.03 -16.14
C ASP A 3 -6.54 -18.71 -16.80
N ARG A 4 -6.81 -18.42 -18.07
CA ARG A 4 -7.96 -18.95 -18.82
C ARG A 4 -7.84 -20.44 -19.14
N LEU A 5 -6.62 -20.98 -19.10
CA LEU A 5 -6.36 -22.41 -19.37
C LEU A 5 -6.59 -23.27 -18.13
N ASN A 6 -6.58 -22.68 -16.94
CA ASN A 6 -6.85 -23.37 -15.68
C ASN A 6 -7.51 -22.41 -14.68
N LEU A 7 -8.85 -22.37 -14.71
CA LEU A 7 -9.67 -21.56 -13.81
C LEU A 7 -9.55 -22.04 -12.36
N ASN A 8 -9.39 -23.35 -12.14
CA ASN A 8 -9.26 -23.94 -10.80
C ASN A 8 -8.03 -23.38 -10.05
N ALA A 9 -6.94 -23.15 -10.78
CA ALA A 9 -5.72 -22.56 -10.23
C ALA A 9 -5.71 -21.02 -10.23
N SER A 10 -6.73 -20.38 -10.82
CA SER A 10 -6.77 -18.92 -11.02
C SER A 10 -8.09 -18.30 -10.55
N TRP A 11 -9.08 -18.14 -11.43
CA TRP A 11 -10.33 -17.42 -11.16
C TRP A 11 -11.19 -18.07 -10.09
N TYR A 12 -11.11 -19.39 -9.93
CA TYR A 12 -11.85 -20.12 -8.90
C TYR A 12 -11.04 -20.36 -7.63
N ALA A 13 -9.75 -19.98 -7.63
CA ALA A 13 -8.90 -20.06 -6.44
C ALA A 13 -9.12 -18.88 -5.46
N VAL A 14 -10.02 -17.95 -5.79
CA VAL A 14 -10.29 -16.72 -5.03
C VAL A 14 -11.69 -16.73 -4.43
N ALA A 15 -11.95 -15.80 -3.51
CA ALA A 15 -13.27 -15.63 -2.89
C ALA A 15 -14.33 -15.30 -3.94
N ASP A 16 -15.57 -15.79 -3.75
CA ASP A 16 -16.65 -15.70 -4.73
C ASP A 16 -16.92 -14.27 -5.21
N GLY A 17 -16.85 -13.28 -4.33
CA GLY A 17 -17.04 -11.86 -4.68
C GLY A 17 -15.96 -11.27 -5.60
N TYR A 18 -14.82 -11.95 -5.77
CA TYR A 18 -13.75 -11.56 -6.69
C TYR A 18 -13.73 -12.40 -7.96
N ARG A 19 -14.66 -13.34 -8.12
CA ARG A 19 -14.71 -14.19 -9.31
C ARG A 19 -15.33 -13.44 -10.47
N PRO A 20 -14.92 -13.73 -11.72
CA PRO A 20 -15.65 -13.28 -12.89
C PRO A 20 -17.05 -13.88 -12.91
N VAL A 21 -18.05 -13.06 -13.24
CA VAL A 21 -19.45 -13.46 -13.29
C VAL A 21 -19.64 -14.54 -14.36
N GLU A 22 -20.04 -15.74 -13.93
CA GLU A 22 -20.09 -16.94 -14.79
C GLU A 22 -21.05 -16.80 -15.98
N ASP A 23 -22.07 -15.94 -15.87
CA ASP A 23 -23.04 -15.69 -16.94
C ASP A 23 -22.42 -15.09 -18.21
N TYR A 24 -21.22 -14.50 -18.11
CA TYR A 24 -20.56 -13.82 -19.24
C TYR A 24 -19.52 -14.68 -19.96
N TYR A 25 -19.35 -15.95 -19.59
CA TYR A 25 -18.42 -16.84 -20.29
C TYR A 25 -18.80 -18.32 -20.19
N HIS A 26 -18.40 -19.07 -21.21
CA HIS A 26 -18.53 -20.52 -21.19
C HIS A 26 -17.26 -21.18 -20.65
N THR A 27 -17.43 -22.27 -19.93
CA THR A 27 -16.34 -23.10 -19.43
C THR A 27 -16.34 -24.47 -20.09
N THR A 28 -15.15 -25.05 -20.21
CA THR A 28 -14.93 -26.42 -20.68
C THR A 28 -14.05 -27.13 -19.68
N SER A 29 -14.41 -28.36 -19.31
CA SER A 29 -13.62 -29.20 -18.42
C SER A 29 -12.91 -30.30 -19.23
N ASP A 30 -11.63 -30.50 -18.98
CA ASP A 30 -10.87 -31.58 -19.59
C ASP A 30 -10.99 -32.91 -18.80
N GLN A 31 -10.35 -33.96 -19.31
CA GLN A 31 -10.36 -35.29 -18.68
C GLN A 31 -9.71 -35.31 -17.28
N ASN A 32 -8.91 -34.31 -16.93
CA ASN A 32 -8.26 -34.15 -15.64
C ASN A 32 -9.05 -33.23 -14.69
N GLY A 33 -10.25 -32.79 -15.09
CA GLY A 33 -11.09 -31.88 -14.32
C GLY A 33 -10.61 -30.43 -14.31
N ILE A 34 -9.66 -30.06 -15.19
CA ILE A 34 -9.20 -28.68 -15.33
C ILE A 34 -10.26 -27.90 -16.10
N ILE A 35 -10.78 -26.86 -15.46
CA ILE A 35 -11.76 -25.96 -16.07
C ILE A 35 -11.02 -24.85 -16.79
N SER A 36 -11.44 -24.56 -18.03
CA SER A 36 -10.86 -23.54 -18.89
C SER A 36 -11.95 -22.73 -19.60
N THR A 37 -11.60 -21.56 -20.16
CA THR A 37 -12.53 -20.75 -20.96
C THR A 37 -11.87 -20.13 -22.19
N GLN A 38 -12.52 -20.28 -23.34
CA GLN A 38 -12.09 -19.67 -24.61
C GLN A 38 -12.58 -18.23 -24.82
N GLY A 39 -13.58 -17.78 -24.05
CA GLY A 39 -14.19 -16.44 -24.21
C GLY A 39 -14.15 -15.55 -22.98
N GLY A 40 -13.93 -16.12 -21.78
CA GLY A 40 -14.00 -15.36 -20.55
C GLY A 40 -12.89 -14.34 -20.38
N TRP A 41 -13.23 -13.31 -19.61
CA TRP A 41 -12.31 -12.27 -19.14
C TRP A 41 -12.39 -12.15 -17.63
N PRO A 42 -11.29 -11.79 -16.95
CA PRO A 42 -11.34 -11.55 -15.52
C PRO A 42 -12.23 -10.34 -15.21
N SER A 43 -12.93 -10.37 -14.07
CA SER A 43 -13.63 -9.18 -13.56
C SER A 43 -12.62 -8.16 -13.05
N GLU A 44 -13.05 -6.90 -12.98
CA GLU A 44 -12.31 -5.83 -12.30
C GLU A 44 -11.93 -6.25 -10.88
N SER A 45 -12.87 -6.84 -10.14
CA SER A 45 -12.64 -7.31 -8.77
C SER A 45 -11.53 -8.39 -8.68
N TYR A 46 -11.42 -9.27 -9.67
CA TYR A 46 -10.34 -10.24 -9.76
C TYR A 46 -8.98 -9.55 -10.00
N VAL A 47 -8.94 -8.61 -10.95
CA VAL A 47 -7.69 -7.93 -11.34
C VAL A 47 -7.21 -7.01 -10.21
N GLU A 48 -8.09 -6.20 -9.64
CA GLU A 48 -7.73 -5.20 -8.64
C GLU A 48 -7.49 -5.81 -7.26
N PHE A 49 -8.45 -6.57 -6.73
CA PHE A 49 -8.39 -7.02 -5.34
C PHE A 49 -7.70 -8.36 -5.17
N SER A 50 -7.89 -9.30 -6.10
CA SER A 50 -7.19 -10.60 -5.98
C SER A 50 -5.76 -10.56 -6.51
N LYS A 51 -5.48 -9.82 -7.58
CA LYS A 51 -4.13 -9.76 -8.17
C LYS A 51 -3.35 -8.52 -7.77
N GLY A 52 -3.98 -7.50 -7.18
CA GLY A 52 -3.32 -6.25 -6.83
C GLY A 52 -2.84 -5.49 -8.07
N LYS A 53 -3.57 -5.58 -9.19
CA LYS A 53 -3.20 -4.95 -10.46
C LYS A 53 -4.25 -3.93 -10.86
N ARG A 54 -3.83 -2.85 -11.53
CA ARG A 54 -4.73 -1.88 -12.16
C ARG A 54 -4.71 -2.06 -13.68
N LEU A 55 -5.87 -1.88 -14.32
CA LEU A 55 -5.99 -1.88 -15.78
C LEU A 55 -6.01 -0.43 -16.29
N LEU A 56 -5.14 -0.13 -17.24
CA LEU A 56 -5.17 1.12 -18.00
C LEU A 56 -5.42 0.77 -19.48
N LEU A 57 -6.29 1.51 -20.14
CA LEU A 57 -6.67 1.28 -21.53
C LEU A 57 -6.37 2.54 -22.34
N GLY A 58 -5.65 2.39 -23.44
CA GLY A 58 -5.36 3.48 -24.36
C GLY A 58 -5.50 3.00 -25.80
N TRP A 59 -5.90 3.92 -26.68
CA TRP A 59 -5.91 3.65 -28.11
C TRP A 59 -4.48 3.45 -28.61
N GLY A 60 -4.27 2.43 -29.44
CA GLY A 60 -3.01 2.25 -30.17
C GLY A 60 -3.17 2.73 -31.60
N THR A 61 -2.66 1.93 -32.54
CA THR A 61 -2.94 2.13 -33.96
C THR A 61 -4.40 1.74 -34.25
N VAL A 62 -5.16 2.70 -34.78
CA VAL A 62 -6.54 2.49 -35.20
C VAL A 62 -6.54 2.08 -36.68
N ASP A 63 -7.21 0.97 -37.00
CA ASP A 63 -7.38 0.53 -38.39
C ASP A 63 -8.21 1.54 -39.20
N PRO A 64 -7.83 1.88 -40.44
CA PRO A 64 -8.60 2.82 -41.28
C PRO A 64 -10.09 2.46 -41.44
N GLN A 65 -10.47 1.19 -41.31
CA GLN A 65 -11.86 0.76 -41.35
C GLN A 65 -12.71 1.31 -40.18
N LEU A 66 -12.06 1.73 -39.09
CA LEU A 66 -12.70 2.37 -37.94
C LEU A 66 -12.65 3.92 -38.01
N SER A 67 -12.33 4.50 -39.16
CA SER A 67 -12.29 5.96 -39.35
C SER A 67 -13.61 6.69 -39.08
N GLY A 68 -14.75 5.98 -39.16
CA GLY A 68 -16.06 6.52 -38.80
C GLY A 68 -16.40 6.45 -37.29
N TYR A 69 -15.57 5.80 -36.48
CA TYR A 69 -15.81 5.67 -35.04
C TYR A 69 -15.44 6.97 -34.30
N ASN A 70 -16.30 7.40 -33.37
CA ASN A 70 -16.06 8.59 -32.56
C ASN A 70 -15.26 8.27 -31.30
N PHE A 71 -13.93 8.24 -31.43
CA PHE A 71 -13.00 7.99 -30.30
C PHE A 71 -13.10 9.03 -29.17
N SER A 72 -13.58 10.25 -29.46
CA SER A 72 -13.70 11.28 -28.42
C SER A 72 -14.80 10.97 -27.40
N GLY A 73 -15.81 10.18 -27.79
CA GLY A 73 -16.89 9.75 -26.90
C GLY A 73 -16.38 8.88 -25.74
N ASP A 74 -15.29 8.14 -25.95
CA ASP A 74 -14.70 7.26 -24.93
C ASP A 74 -13.57 7.91 -24.14
N SER A 75 -13.26 9.20 -24.38
CA SER A 75 -12.12 9.88 -23.76
C SER A 75 -12.20 9.94 -22.22
N GLY A 76 -13.39 9.73 -21.64
CA GLY A 76 -13.58 9.59 -20.20
C GLY A 76 -13.19 8.21 -19.62
N THR A 77 -12.84 7.23 -20.46
CA THR A 77 -12.55 5.85 -20.03
C THR A 77 -11.34 5.24 -20.74
N VAL A 78 -11.10 5.60 -22.00
CA VAL A 78 -9.98 5.12 -22.80
C VAL A 78 -9.07 6.29 -23.14
N PHE A 79 -7.80 6.17 -22.76
CA PHE A 79 -6.81 7.19 -23.02
C PHE A 79 -6.57 7.36 -24.55
N PRO A 80 -6.38 8.60 -25.03
CA PRO A 80 -6.04 8.85 -26.43
C PRO A 80 -4.78 8.11 -26.88
N ASN A 81 -4.61 7.98 -28.20
CA ASN A 81 -3.40 7.37 -28.74
C ASN A 81 -2.15 8.16 -28.34
N GLY A 82 -1.10 7.44 -27.97
CA GLY A 82 0.16 7.99 -27.47
C GLY A 82 0.12 8.42 -26.00
N TYR A 83 -1.04 8.54 -25.36
CA TYR A 83 -1.14 9.19 -24.05
C TYR A 83 -0.51 8.42 -22.88
N ILE A 84 -0.59 7.09 -22.89
CA ILE A 84 0.07 6.22 -21.88
C ILE A 84 1.53 5.93 -22.28
N GLN A 85 1.88 6.14 -23.56
CA GLN A 85 3.17 5.78 -24.14
C GLN A 85 4.15 6.97 -24.17
N ASP A 86 3.62 8.20 -24.13
CA ASP A 86 4.37 9.44 -24.10
C ASP A 86 4.79 9.75 -22.66
N PHE A 87 5.86 9.10 -22.22
CA PHE A 87 6.52 9.46 -20.97
C PHE A 87 7.06 10.88 -21.13
N SER A 88 6.60 11.83 -20.31
CA SER A 88 7.24 13.14 -20.25
C SER A 88 8.65 12.98 -19.68
N THR A 89 9.65 12.96 -20.57
CA THR A 89 11.05 12.64 -20.27
C THR A 89 11.94 13.86 -20.05
N ASN A 90 11.37 15.06 -19.90
CA ASN A 90 12.17 16.27 -19.79
C ASN A 90 12.55 16.64 -18.34
N VAL A 91 12.76 15.62 -17.52
CA VAL A 91 13.21 15.77 -16.14
C VAL A 91 14.74 15.72 -16.11
N SER A 92 15.36 16.62 -15.36
CA SER A 92 16.81 16.60 -15.13
C SER A 92 17.12 16.96 -13.68
N ALA A 93 18.19 16.40 -13.17
CA ALA A 93 18.64 16.61 -11.80
C ALA A 93 20.13 16.89 -11.75
N ASP A 94 20.58 17.54 -10.68
CA ASP A 94 22.00 17.65 -10.36
C ASP A 94 22.50 16.42 -9.57
N SER A 95 23.79 16.39 -9.25
CA SER A 95 24.42 15.30 -8.51
C SER A 95 23.98 15.19 -7.04
N SER A 96 23.30 16.20 -6.49
CA SER A 96 22.74 16.18 -5.14
C SER A 96 21.33 15.58 -5.09
N GLY A 97 20.72 15.38 -6.26
CA GLY A 97 19.34 14.92 -6.41
C GLY A 97 18.32 16.05 -6.46
N ASP A 98 18.75 17.29 -6.68
CA ASP A 98 17.85 18.41 -6.85
C ASP A 98 17.40 18.53 -8.30
N LEU A 99 16.10 18.74 -8.49
CA LEU A 99 15.53 18.86 -9.83
C LEU A 99 15.84 20.23 -10.43
N THR A 100 16.41 20.21 -11.64
CA THR A 100 16.74 21.40 -12.41
C THR A 100 15.71 21.69 -13.50
N ARG A 101 14.99 20.66 -13.97
CA ARG A 101 13.93 20.79 -14.99
C ARG A 101 12.90 19.67 -14.85
N GLY A 102 11.71 19.89 -15.38
CA GLY A 102 10.66 18.86 -15.53
C GLY A 102 9.75 18.71 -14.31
N CYS A 103 9.75 19.68 -13.38
CA CYS A 103 8.80 19.70 -12.28
C CYS A 103 7.42 20.15 -12.79
N PHE A 104 6.36 19.37 -12.51
CA PHE A 104 4.99 19.73 -12.88
C PHE A 104 4.34 20.73 -11.92
N MET A 105 4.97 20.97 -10.77
CA MET A 105 4.57 22.05 -9.88
C MET A 105 4.98 23.39 -10.51
N LEU A 106 4.00 24.13 -10.99
CA LEU A 106 4.17 25.43 -11.60
C LEU A 106 3.57 26.52 -10.71
N ASN A 107 4.30 27.63 -10.56
CA ASN A 107 3.82 28.79 -9.79
C ASN A 107 2.57 29.38 -10.47
N ASN A 108 1.51 29.62 -9.69
CA ASN A 108 0.26 30.29 -10.09
C ASN A 108 -0.61 29.53 -11.11
N ILE A 109 -0.46 28.21 -11.26
CA ILE A 109 -1.31 27.40 -12.13
C ILE A 109 -2.19 26.47 -11.29
N GLY A 110 -3.50 26.71 -11.33
CA GLY A 110 -4.52 25.89 -10.66
C GLY A 110 -5.25 24.90 -11.58
N ASP A 111 -4.99 24.94 -12.89
CA ASP A 111 -5.70 24.13 -13.89
C ASP A 111 -4.90 22.90 -14.32
N VAL A 112 -5.55 21.75 -14.28
CA VAL A 112 -5.04 20.44 -14.72
C VAL A 112 -4.71 20.46 -16.21
N SER A 113 -5.47 21.20 -17.03
CA SER A 113 -5.30 21.24 -18.48
C SER A 113 -3.95 21.78 -18.94
N GLN A 114 -3.32 22.61 -18.09
CA GLN A 114 -2.02 23.23 -18.37
C GLN A 114 -0.85 22.33 -17.97
N VAL A 115 -1.11 21.25 -17.25
CA VAL A 115 -0.11 20.30 -16.74
C VAL A 115 -0.35 18.95 -17.41
N ASN A 116 0.21 18.74 -18.62
CA ASN A 116 0.15 17.47 -19.33
C ASN A 116 1.00 16.39 -18.61
N SER A 117 0.46 15.88 -17.49
CA SER A 117 1.16 15.08 -16.46
C SER A 117 0.57 13.70 -16.27
N SER A 118 -0.36 13.30 -17.13
CA SER A 118 -1.20 12.13 -16.93
C SER A 118 -0.42 10.81 -16.90
N TRP A 119 0.79 10.81 -17.46
CA TRP A 119 1.75 9.75 -17.27
C TRP A 119 3.18 10.30 -17.17
N ALA A 120 3.56 10.72 -15.97
CA ALA A 120 4.90 11.17 -15.65
C ALA A 120 5.64 10.11 -14.84
N ALA A 121 6.55 9.38 -15.48
CA ALA A 121 7.45 8.44 -14.83
C ALA A 121 8.85 8.58 -15.41
N ASP A 122 9.86 8.44 -14.55
CA ASP A 122 11.26 8.43 -14.97
C ASP A 122 12.01 7.26 -14.35
N ALA A 123 12.73 6.54 -15.20
CA ALA A 123 13.53 5.37 -14.85
C ALA A 123 15.00 5.71 -14.65
N THR A 124 15.53 6.63 -15.45
CA THR A 124 16.96 6.95 -15.53
C THR A 124 17.11 8.37 -16.00
N LEU A 125 17.54 9.24 -15.10
CA LEU A 125 17.73 10.65 -15.38
C LEU A 125 19.11 10.89 -16.02
N PRO A 126 19.16 11.54 -17.20
CA PRO A 126 20.42 11.92 -17.81
C PRO A 126 21.24 12.83 -16.88
N GLY A 127 22.50 12.49 -16.64
CA GLY A 127 23.41 13.28 -15.81
C GLY A 127 23.34 12.99 -14.32
N PHE A 128 22.49 12.07 -13.87
CA PHE A 128 22.47 11.62 -12.48
C PHE A 128 23.24 10.30 -12.32
N ASP A 129 24.24 10.28 -11.44
CA ASP A 129 25.04 9.10 -11.15
C ASP A 129 24.35 8.21 -10.11
N TYR A 130 23.76 7.10 -10.58
CA TYR A 130 23.07 6.16 -9.70
C TYR A 130 24.06 5.35 -8.83
N PRO A 131 23.73 5.09 -7.54
CA PRO A 131 24.63 4.45 -6.59
C PRO A 131 24.70 2.93 -6.81
N THR A 132 25.45 2.51 -7.83
CA THR A 132 25.59 1.10 -8.24
C THR A 132 26.78 0.38 -7.59
N SER A 133 27.78 1.11 -7.09
CA SER A 133 28.94 0.53 -6.40
C SER A 133 28.66 0.32 -4.91
N ALA A 134 29.28 -0.69 -4.29
CA ALA A 134 29.04 -1.05 -2.89
C ALA A 134 29.36 0.07 -1.88
N SER A 135 30.26 0.99 -2.24
CA SER A 135 30.66 2.13 -1.41
C SER A 135 29.97 3.45 -1.80
N ALA A 136 29.02 3.43 -2.75
CA ALA A 136 28.33 4.64 -3.18
C ALA A 136 27.43 5.22 -2.08
N ASN A 137 27.29 6.54 -2.08
CA ASN A 137 26.34 7.23 -1.21
C ASN A 137 24.94 7.18 -1.82
N ILE A 138 23.96 6.67 -1.09
CA ILE A 138 22.56 6.58 -1.55
C ILE A 138 21.77 7.88 -1.34
N VAL A 139 22.23 8.79 -0.50
CA VAL A 139 21.47 10.00 -0.11
C VAL A 139 21.02 10.84 -1.32
N PRO A 140 21.86 11.12 -2.34
CA PRO A 140 21.40 11.86 -3.52
C PRO A 140 20.23 11.20 -4.24
N LEU A 141 20.22 9.85 -4.32
CA LEU A 141 19.12 9.13 -4.92
C LEU A 141 17.83 9.28 -4.11
N LEU A 142 17.90 9.27 -2.78
CA LEU A 142 16.73 9.45 -1.91
C LEU A 142 16.17 10.87 -2.01
N ASN A 143 17.04 11.88 -2.09
CA ASN A 143 16.65 13.27 -2.34
C ASN A 143 15.96 13.40 -3.70
N LEU A 144 16.56 12.83 -4.73
CA LEU A 144 15.99 12.81 -6.08
C LEU A 144 14.61 12.15 -6.12
N THR A 145 14.48 11.01 -5.45
CA THR A 145 13.21 10.26 -5.35
C THR A 145 12.13 11.10 -4.66
N THR A 146 12.48 11.80 -3.59
CA THR A 146 11.55 12.69 -2.88
C THR A 146 11.15 13.89 -3.75
N ASN A 147 12.14 14.53 -4.39
CA ASN A 147 11.94 15.71 -5.22
C ASN A 147 11.09 15.39 -6.46
N THR A 148 11.39 14.30 -7.18
CA THR A 148 10.59 13.82 -8.33
C THR A 148 9.16 13.50 -7.93
N THR A 149 8.97 12.78 -6.83
CA THR A 149 7.64 12.48 -6.30
C THR A 149 6.85 13.76 -6.03
N ASN A 150 7.42 14.71 -5.28
CA ASN A 150 6.77 15.98 -4.96
C ASN A 150 6.48 16.84 -6.21
N CYS A 151 7.29 16.69 -7.25
CA CYS A 151 7.11 17.35 -8.54
C CYS A 151 6.07 16.66 -9.45
N GLY A 152 5.39 15.61 -8.99
CA GLY A 152 4.36 14.91 -9.76
C GLY A 152 4.88 13.82 -10.69
N THR A 153 6.15 13.45 -10.59
CA THR A 153 6.76 12.36 -11.37
C THR A 153 6.89 11.12 -10.51
N SER A 154 6.40 9.98 -11.00
CA SER A 154 6.56 8.69 -10.33
C SER A 154 7.98 8.16 -10.55
N PRO A 155 8.81 8.02 -9.50
CA PRO A 155 10.16 7.51 -9.65
C PRO A 155 10.11 6.00 -9.91
N TYR A 156 10.92 5.53 -10.87
CA TYR A 156 11.10 4.12 -11.18
C TYR A 156 12.57 3.72 -11.05
N LEU A 157 12.84 2.60 -10.38
CA LEU A 157 14.20 2.12 -10.13
C LEU A 157 14.55 0.98 -11.10
N ASN A 158 15.43 1.24 -12.06
CA ASN A 158 15.89 0.25 -13.04
C ASN A 158 17.35 -0.21 -12.84
N VAL A 159 17.92 0.02 -11.66
CA VAL A 159 19.33 -0.25 -11.38
C VAL A 159 19.50 -1.05 -10.10
N THR A 160 20.56 -1.86 -10.04
CA THR A 160 20.97 -2.54 -8.80
C THR A 160 21.63 -1.54 -7.87
N LEU A 161 21.15 -1.46 -6.62
CA LEU A 161 21.67 -0.51 -5.63
C LEU A 161 22.84 -1.13 -4.86
N LEU A 162 23.93 -0.37 -4.72
CA LEU A 162 25.09 -0.72 -3.89
C LEU A 162 25.67 -2.12 -4.20
N ASN A 163 25.65 -2.53 -5.47
CA ASN A 163 26.10 -3.83 -5.96
C ASN A 163 25.45 -5.03 -5.25
N SER A 164 24.21 -4.90 -4.76
CA SER A 164 23.47 -5.98 -4.11
C SER A 164 22.01 -5.96 -4.52
N THR A 165 21.43 -7.13 -4.73
CA THR A 165 20.01 -7.22 -5.09
C THR A 165 19.12 -6.99 -3.87
N ALA A 166 17.85 -6.62 -4.09
CA ALA A 166 16.88 -6.46 -3.01
C ALA A 166 16.67 -7.73 -2.16
N HIS A 167 16.93 -8.91 -2.74
CA HIS A 167 16.87 -10.19 -2.04
C HIS A 167 18.01 -10.37 -1.03
N GLU A 168 19.22 -9.93 -1.39
CA GLU A 168 20.41 -10.03 -0.54
C GLU A 168 20.47 -8.91 0.50
N ASN A 169 20.15 -7.67 0.09
CA ASN A 169 20.11 -6.51 0.97
C ASN A 169 18.92 -5.62 0.61
N TYR A 170 17.82 -5.80 1.33
CA TYR A 170 16.58 -5.08 1.08
C TYR A 170 16.60 -3.61 1.55
N ARG A 171 17.52 -3.21 2.44
CA ARG A 171 17.49 -1.89 3.10
C ARG A 171 17.59 -0.69 2.15
N PRO A 172 18.50 -0.68 1.14
CA PRO A 172 18.56 0.41 0.15
C PRO A 172 17.25 0.58 -0.61
N TYR A 173 16.62 -0.54 -0.98
CA TYR A 173 15.36 -0.58 -1.70
C TYR A 173 14.18 -0.13 -0.83
N GLN A 174 14.18 -0.52 0.45
CA GLN A 174 13.21 -0.04 1.43
C GLN A 174 13.30 1.49 1.61
N ASN A 175 14.52 2.03 1.74
CA ASN A 175 14.72 3.47 1.85
C ASN A 175 14.25 4.22 0.60
N TYR A 176 14.54 3.66 -0.59
CA TYR A 176 14.01 4.18 -1.84
C TYR A 176 12.48 4.19 -1.85
N SER A 177 11.82 3.08 -1.48
CA SER A 177 10.36 3.02 -1.36
C SER A 177 9.79 4.01 -0.34
N TYR A 178 10.49 4.26 0.78
CA TYR A 178 10.05 5.28 1.74
C TYR A 178 10.21 6.71 1.19
N ALA A 179 11.22 6.96 0.35
CA ALA A 179 11.38 8.25 -0.31
C ALA A 179 10.27 8.54 -1.34
N THR A 180 9.57 7.52 -1.86
CA THR A 180 8.39 7.70 -2.73
C THR A 180 7.10 8.02 -1.96
N ILE A 181 7.09 7.88 -0.64
CA ILE A 181 5.93 8.21 0.18
C ILE A 181 5.87 9.72 0.31
N TRP A 182 4.82 10.34 -0.23
CA TRP A 182 4.59 11.79 -0.16
C TRP A 182 3.59 12.18 0.95
N SER A 183 2.71 11.24 1.33
CA SER A 183 1.62 11.49 2.28
C SER A 183 2.13 11.45 3.70
N TRP A 184 2.18 10.27 4.33
CA TRP A 184 2.55 10.13 5.73
C TRP A 184 4.00 10.51 6.02
N ALA A 185 4.21 11.09 7.20
CA ALA A 185 5.53 11.27 7.78
C ALA A 185 6.16 9.92 8.17
N PRO A 186 7.50 9.85 8.32
CA PRO A 186 8.15 8.65 8.83
C PRO A 186 7.54 8.19 10.16
N ASN A 187 7.20 6.91 10.26
CA ASN A 187 6.52 6.27 11.40
C ASN A 187 5.05 6.68 11.62
N GLU A 188 4.41 7.29 10.62
CA GLU A 188 2.96 7.56 10.60
C GLU A 188 2.24 6.66 9.58
N PRO A 189 0.94 6.38 9.74
CA PRO A 189 0.14 6.69 10.93
C PRO A 189 0.58 5.82 12.12
N ARG A 190 0.82 6.43 13.29
CA ARG A 190 1.21 5.71 14.49
C ARG A 190 0.00 5.13 15.22
N ASP A 191 0.15 3.94 15.77
CA ASP A 191 -0.84 3.35 16.66
C ASP A 191 -0.69 3.99 18.06
N TYR A 192 -1.70 4.73 18.50
CA TYR A 192 -1.74 5.28 19.86
C TYR A 192 -2.23 4.19 20.81
N SER A 193 -1.40 3.73 21.75
CA SER A 193 -1.77 2.60 22.61
C SER A 193 -2.95 2.90 23.56
N PRO A 194 -3.80 1.89 23.89
CA PRO A 194 -5.01 2.03 24.72
C PRO A 194 -4.77 2.31 26.21
N SER A 195 -3.56 2.65 26.63
CA SER A 195 -3.24 2.78 28.07
C SER A 195 -4.08 3.86 28.75
N ASP A 196 -4.64 4.79 27.97
CA ASP A 196 -5.75 5.64 28.35
C ASP A 196 -6.89 5.44 27.33
N ALA A 197 -7.84 4.54 27.62
CA ALA A 197 -8.98 4.23 26.75
C ALA A 197 -9.86 5.44 26.37
N SER A 198 -9.61 6.63 26.96
CA SER A 198 -10.23 7.90 26.58
C SER A 198 -9.48 8.68 25.49
N SER A 199 -8.17 8.47 25.29
CA SER A 199 -7.35 9.28 24.37
C SER A 199 -7.13 8.64 23.00
N GLU A 200 -7.11 7.31 22.89
CA GLU A 200 -6.97 6.60 21.60
C GLU A 200 -8.12 6.93 20.63
N SER A 201 -9.33 7.16 21.15
CA SER A 201 -10.49 7.57 20.35
C SER A 201 -10.33 8.92 19.66
N LEU A 202 -9.41 9.76 20.13
CA LEU A 202 -9.21 11.12 19.67
C LEU A 202 -8.12 11.24 18.59
N PHE A 203 -7.07 10.42 18.61
CA PHE A 203 -5.96 10.49 17.66
C PHE A 203 -6.25 9.73 16.35
N ARG A 204 -7.25 10.21 15.62
CA ARG A 204 -7.83 9.50 14.47
C ARG A 204 -8.02 10.39 13.24
N CYS A 205 -7.44 11.59 13.28
CA CYS A 205 -7.56 12.60 12.25
C CYS A 205 -6.19 12.99 11.72
N ALA A 206 -6.05 13.14 10.40
CA ALA A 206 -4.80 13.50 9.78
C ALA A 206 -4.66 15.01 9.63
N THR A 207 -3.47 15.51 9.93
CA THR A 207 -3.04 16.87 9.61
C THR A 207 -1.91 16.83 8.60
N THR A 208 -1.83 17.82 7.71
CA THR A 208 -0.61 18.12 6.96
C THR A 208 0.24 19.11 7.76
N ASN A 209 1.57 18.93 7.76
CA ASN A 209 2.49 19.78 8.52
C ASN A 209 3.54 20.44 7.61
N ILE A 210 3.60 21.78 7.65
CA ILE A 210 4.48 22.60 6.83
C ILE A 210 5.97 22.37 7.13
N ASP A 211 6.32 22.12 8.40
CA ASP A 211 7.69 21.88 8.87
C ASP A 211 8.18 20.49 8.44
N LEU A 212 7.25 19.59 8.12
CA LEU A 212 7.52 18.27 7.57
C LEU A 212 7.30 18.21 6.06
N SER A 213 7.45 19.35 5.36
CA SER A 213 7.28 19.45 3.91
C SER A 213 5.92 18.98 3.42
N GLY A 214 4.86 19.26 4.19
CA GLY A 214 3.49 18.88 3.87
C GLY A 214 3.13 17.43 4.19
N ARG A 215 4.04 16.67 4.81
CA ARG A 215 3.76 15.29 5.23
C ARG A 215 2.69 15.26 6.30
N TRP A 216 1.97 14.14 6.32
CA TRP A 216 0.81 13.94 7.16
C TRP A 216 1.22 13.32 8.49
N VAL A 217 0.54 13.75 9.54
CA VAL A 217 0.74 13.31 10.92
C VAL A 217 -0.62 13.09 11.55
N VAL A 218 -0.75 12.05 12.37
CA VAL A 218 -1.95 11.80 13.14
C VAL A 218 -2.06 12.83 14.27
N ALA A 219 -3.25 13.40 14.45
CA ALA A 219 -3.54 14.37 15.48
C ALA A 219 -4.86 14.06 16.20
N ASP A 220 -5.00 14.65 17.38
CA ASP A 220 -6.22 14.60 18.18
C ASP A 220 -7.33 15.42 17.50
N CYS A 221 -8.38 14.76 17.06
CA CYS A 221 -9.52 15.32 16.33
C CYS A 221 -10.24 16.47 17.06
N SER A 222 -10.08 16.57 18.38
CA SER A 222 -10.65 17.63 19.21
C SER A 222 -9.82 18.92 19.20
N GLN A 223 -8.58 18.86 18.72
CA GLN A 223 -7.71 20.03 18.57
C GLN A 223 -8.24 21.00 17.52
N TYR A 224 -7.84 22.25 17.65
CA TYR A 224 -8.21 23.29 16.70
C TYR A 224 -7.04 23.52 15.74
N TYR A 225 -7.23 23.17 14.47
CA TYR A 225 -6.32 23.50 13.38
C TYR A 225 -7.08 24.19 12.27
N TYR A 226 -6.36 24.92 11.41
CA TYR A 226 -6.94 25.39 10.16
C TYR A 226 -7.30 24.20 9.27
N ALA A 227 -8.30 24.32 8.40
CA ALA A 227 -8.69 23.25 7.49
C ALA A 227 -8.22 23.54 6.05
N ALA A 228 -7.77 22.48 5.36
CA ALA A 228 -7.42 22.51 3.95
C ALA A 228 -8.67 22.38 3.07
N CYS A 229 -8.93 23.41 2.28
CA CYS A 229 -10.09 23.50 1.41
C CYS A 229 -9.61 23.47 -0.05
N ARG A 230 -10.17 22.59 -0.87
CA ARG A 230 -9.84 22.47 -2.29
C ARG A 230 -10.99 23.00 -3.14
N ALA A 231 -10.69 23.77 -4.17
CA ALA A 231 -11.70 24.27 -5.08
C ALA A 231 -12.35 23.10 -5.85
N ASN A 232 -13.67 23.19 -6.06
CA ASN A 232 -14.42 22.15 -6.75
C ASN A 232 -13.93 22.01 -8.20
N GLY A 233 -13.54 20.79 -8.59
CA GLY A 233 -13.02 20.50 -9.93
C GLY A 233 -11.61 21.00 -10.21
N GLN A 234 -10.92 21.60 -9.25
CA GLN A 234 -9.57 22.16 -9.42
C GLN A 234 -8.59 21.57 -8.37
N PRO A 235 -7.90 20.46 -8.69
CA PRO A 235 -7.10 19.71 -7.71
C PRO A 235 -5.87 20.46 -7.19
N TYR A 236 -5.38 21.47 -7.92
CA TYR A 236 -4.20 22.26 -7.55
C TYR A 236 -4.53 23.60 -6.89
N ASN A 237 -5.82 23.95 -6.80
CA ASN A 237 -6.26 25.19 -6.17
C ASN A 237 -6.74 24.92 -4.74
N TRP A 238 -5.87 25.29 -3.78
CA TRP A 238 -6.09 25.12 -2.36
C TRP A 238 -6.22 26.45 -1.63
N SER A 239 -7.06 26.47 -0.62
CA SER A 239 -7.25 27.58 0.32
C SER A 239 -7.26 27.04 1.74
N ILE A 240 -6.86 27.87 2.69
CA ILE A 240 -6.81 27.53 4.11
C ILE A 240 -7.86 28.38 4.84
N THR A 241 -8.66 27.76 5.71
CA THR A 241 -9.70 28.46 6.49
C THR A 241 -9.15 29.69 7.22
N ASN A 242 -10.02 30.66 7.51
CA ASN A 242 -9.59 31.90 8.17
C ASN A 242 -9.39 31.77 9.68
N TYR A 243 -9.90 30.71 10.27
CA TYR A 243 -9.85 30.44 11.69
C TYR A 243 -9.60 28.94 11.94
N PRO A 244 -8.97 28.60 13.08
CA PRO A 244 -8.83 27.23 13.53
C PRO A 244 -10.19 26.61 13.89
N ILE A 245 -10.35 25.33 13.62
CA ILE A 245 -11.58 24.58 13.87
C ILE A 245 -11.26 23.13 14.24
N SER A 246 -12.14 22.47 15.00
CA SER A 246 -12.03 21.02 15.24
C SER A 246 -12.38 20.23 13.99
N TYR A 247 -11.84 19.02 13.86
CA TYR A 247 -12.07 18.17 12.69
C TYR A 247 -13.56 17.94 12.37
N SER A 248 -14.38 17.76 13.41
CA SER A 248 -15.83 17.52 13.30
C SER A 248 -16.64 18.61 12.59
N TYR A 249 -16.10 19.81 12.45
CA TYR A 249 -16.75 20.94 11.77
C TYR A 249 -15.95 21.43 10.55
N ALA A 250 -14.80 20.84 10.24
CA ALA A 250 -13.92 21.28 9.16
C ALA A 250 -14.62 21.29 7.78
N ASN A 251 -15.55 20.36 7.56
CA ASN A 251 -16.37 20.28 6.34
C ASN A 251 -17.30 21.48 6.13
N GLN A 252 -17.63 22.23 7.18
CA GLN A 252 -18.52 23.41 7.13
C GLN A 252 -17.74 24.74 7.10
N ALA A 253 -16.42 24.70 7.31
CA ALA A 253 -15.60 25.90 7.45
C ALA A 253 -15.03 26.42 6.13
N CYS A 254 -15.12 25.63 5.05
CA CYS A 254 -14.57 26.02 3.76
C CYS A 254 -15.38 27.13 3.08
N PRO A 255 -14.72 28.07 2.37
CA PRO A 255 -15.40 29.11 1.59
C PRO A 255 -16.30 28.54 0.49
N ASP A 256 -17.20 29.38 -0.04
CA ASP A 256 -18.01 29.04 -1.20
C ASP A 256 -17.15 28.56 -2.38
N ASN A 257 -17.60 27.50 -3.06
CA ASN A 257 -16.91 26.79 -4.14
C ASN A 257 -15.65 26.00 -3.74
N TYR A 258 -15.33 25.92 -2.44
CA TYR A 258 -14.31 25.04 -1.91
C TYR A 258 -14.93 23.98 -0.99
N ALA A 259 -14.29 22.82 -0.92
CA ALA A 259 -14.69 21.73 -0.04
C ALA A 259 -13.51 21.26 0.80
N PHE A 260 -13.79 20.81 2.02
CA PHE A 260 -12.78 20.17 2.86
C PHE A 260 -12.29 18.90 2.16
N ALA A 261 -10.98 18.78 1.95
CA ALA A 261 -10.41 17.75 1.10
C ALA A 261 -9.03 17.31 1.57
N ALA A 262 -8.62 16.11 1.14
CA ALA A 262 -7.25 15.63 1.25
C ALA A 262 -6.61 15.53 -0.15
N PRO A 263 -5.32 15.85 -0.29
CA PRO A 263 -4.59 15.61 -1.53
C PRO A 263 -4.68 14.14 -1.96
N ARG A 264 -4.87 13.90 -3.26
CA ARG A 264 -4.94 12.55 -3.83
C ARG A 264 -3.63 12.10 -4.49
N THR A 265 -2.74 13.04 -4.76
CA THR A 265 -1.45 12.81 -5.41
C THR A 265 -0.35 13.62 -4.70
N ALA A 266 0.90 13.24 -4.94
CA ALA A 266 2.05 14.00 -4.44
C ALA A 266 2.04 15.46 -4.91
N LEU A 267 1.67 15.69 -6.17
CA LEU A 267 1.60 17.04 -6.74
C LEU A 267 0.51 17.89 -6.07
N GLU A 268 -0.67 17.31 -5.82
CA GLU A 268 -1.72 17.99 -5.03
C GLU A 268 -1.22 18.36 -3.62
N ASN A 269 -0.44 17.49 -2.98
CA ASN A 269 0.12 17.75 -1.65
C ASN A 269 1.15 18.88 -1.67
N SER A 270 1.96 18.96 -2.73
CA SER A 270 2.90 20.07 -2.95
C SER A 270 2.17 21.40 -3.14
N TYR A 271 1.07 21.43 -3.90
CA TYR A 271 0.23 22.63 -4.04
C TYR A 271 -0.44 23.03 -2.72
N LEU A 272 -0.93 22.08 -1.93
CA LEU A 272 -1.44 22.37 -0.59
C LEU A 272 -0.34 22.97 0.30
N SER A 273 0.85 22.38 0.29
CA SER A 273 2.00 22.88 1.05
C SER A 273 2.41 24.29 0.64
N GLN A 274 2.32 24.61 -0.66
CA GLN A 274 2.52 25.96 -1.17
C GLN A 274 1.44 26.91 -0.66
N ALA A 275 0.16 26.56 -0.78
CA ALA A 275 -0.95 27.38 -0.29
C ALA A 275 -0.80 27.65 1.23
N MET A 276 -0.34 26.66 1.99
CA MET A 276 -0.02 26.83 3.40
C MET A 276 1.08 27.87 3.63
N ARG A 277 2.19 27.81 2.88
CA ARG A 277 3.29 28.79 2.96
C ARG A 277 2.83 30.19 2.56
N GLU A 278 2.03 30.30 1.50
CA GLU A 278 1.55 31.56 0.96
C GLU A 278 0.52 32.26 1.86
N SER A 279 -0.25 31.49 2.62
CA SER A 279 -1.21 32.05 3.58
C SER A 279 -0.56 32.86 4.71
N ARG A 280 0.76 32.66 4.96
CA ARG A 280 1.54 33.32 6.02
C ARG A 280 0.86 33.30 7.40
N ARG A 281 0.07 32.26 7.67
CA ARG A 281 -0.63 32.10 8.95
C ARG A 281 0.34 31.68 10.04
N GLU A 282 0.12 32.22 11.22
CA GLU A 282 0.65 31.64 12.44
C GLU A 282 -0.23 30.43 12.76
N TYR A 283 0.23 29.22 12.40
CA TYR A 283 -0.49 27.95 12.58
C TYR A 283 -0.59 27.54 14.06
N ASP A 284 -0.88 28.49 14.95
CA ASP A 284 -0.95 28.37 16.40
C ASP A 284 0.26 27.63 17.01
N GLY A 285 1.44 27.80 16.40
CA GLY A 285 2.68 27.12 16.80
C GLY A 285 2.78 25.64 16.41
N HIS A 286 1.78 25.08 15.70
CA HIS A 286 1.74 23.68 15.29
C HIS A 286 2.22 23.42 13.86
N GLY A 287 2.22 24.44 13.00
CA GLY A 287 2.58 24.30 11.59
C GLY A 287 1.62 23.41 10.78
N ALA A 288 0.42 23.15 11.30
CA ALA A 288 -0.45 22.08 10.83
C ALA A 288 -1.83 22.55 10.37
N CYS A 289 -2.40 21.83 9.40
CA CYS A 289 -3.78 21.98 8.93
C CYS A 289 -4.46 20.63 8.84
N TRP A 290 -5.76 20.57 9.14
CA TRP A 290 -6.59 19.41 8.84
C TRP A 290 -6.61 19.12 7.34
N VAL A 291 -6.44 17.85 6.99
CA VAL A 291 -6.80 17.31 5.67
C VAL A 291 -8.00 16.38 5.86
N ASP A 292 -8.86 16.25 4.84
CA ASP A 292 -10.03 15.35 4.91
C ASP A 292 -9.63 13.87 4.86
N PHE A 293 -8.99 13.40 5.93
CA PHE A 293 -8.58 12.01 6.09
C PHE A 293 -8.61 11.63 7.56
N ASN A 294 -9.40 10.61 7.89
CA ASN A 294 -9.58 10.12 9.25
C ASN A 294 -9.85 8.62 9.25
N ASP A 295 -9.70 7.97 10.39
CA ASP A 295 -10.11 6.59 10.57
C ASP A 295 -11.26 6.44 11.58
N LEU A 296 -12.08 7.48 11.83
CA LEU A 296 -13.06 7.58 12.93
C LEU A 296 -14.09 6.44 12.98
N ASP A 297 -14.56 5.95 11.84
CA ASP A 297 -15.55 4.86 11.78
C ASP A 297 -14.95 3.53 12.25
N THR A 298 -13.86 3.08 11.61
CA THR A 298 -13.19 1.81 11.92
C THR A 298 -11.69 2.04 12.06
N SER A 299 -11.11 1.68 13.22
CA SER A 299 -9.68 1.87 13.48
C SER A 299 -8.83 1.18 12.42
N GLY A 300 -7.83 1.89 11.89
CA GLY A 300 -6.99 1.45 10.79
C GLY A 300 -7.61 1.59 9.40
N CYS A 301 -8.86 2.04 9.28
CA CYS A 301 -9.52 2.32 8.01
C CYS A 301 -9.57 3.81 7.72
N TRP A 302 -8.46 4.34 7.18
CA TRP A 302 -8.37 5.75 6.82
C TRP A 302 -9.18 6.08 5.55
N VAL A 303 -10.09 7.04 5.65
CA VAL A 303 -11.05 7.43 4.62
C VAL A 303 -11.20 8.94 4.52
N THR A 304 -11.66 9.40 3.36
CA THR A 304 -12.10 10.77 3.10
C THR A 304 -13.63 10.85 3.15
N GLY A 305 -14.21 12.05 3.26
CA GLY A 305 -15.66 12.26 3.35
C GLY A 305 -16.12 12.95 4.63
N GLY A 306 -15.20 13.56 5.37
CA GLY A 306 -15.44 14.27 6.61
C GLY A 306 -15.60 13.36 7.83
N PRO A 307 -16.07 13.92 8.96
CA PRO A 307 -16.12 13.21 10.25
C PRO A 307 -17.13 12.06 10.31
N ASN A 308 -18.09 12.02 9.37
CA ASN A 308 -19.12 10.98 9.29
C ASN A 308 -18.85 9.97 8.15
N ALA A 309 -17.62 9.95 7.61
CA ALA A 309 -17.24 9.02 6.55
C ALA A 309 -17.27 7.57 7.07
N THR A 310 -17.90 6.69 6.32
CA THR A 310 -17.97 5.26 6.63
C THR A 310 -16.87 4.49 5.92
N CYS A 311 -16.24 3.53 6.62
CA CYS A 311 -15.23 2.66 6.04
C CYS A 311 -15.83 1.74 4.97
N PRO A 312 -15.44 1.87 3.68
CA PRO A 312 -16.00 1.04 2.61
C PRO A 312 -15.55 -0.43 2.72
N TYR A 313 -14.46 -0.68 3.45
CA TYR A 313 -13.87 -2.01 3.64
C TYR A 313 -14.34 -2.70 4.93
N ASN A 314 -15.29 -2.14 5.69
CA ASN A 314 -15.74 -2.74 6.94
C ASN A 314 -16.32 -4.16 6.74
N GLN A 315 -16.85 -4.48 5.55
CA GLN A 315 -17.31 -5.84 5.23
C GLN A 315 -16.17 -6.87 5.03
N SER A 316 -14.94 -6.41 4.77
CA SER A 316 -13.75 -7.28 4.64
C SER A 316 -13.01 -7.52 5.96
N SER A 317 -13.49 -6.98 7.09
CA SER A 317 -13.02 -7.37 8.43
C SER A 317 -13.16 -8.89 8.66
N SER A 318 -14.21 -9.50 8.10
CA SER A 318 -14.38 -10.96 8.01
C SER A 318 -13.25 -11.68 7.24
N GLN A 319 -12.59 -10.99 6.32
CA GLN A 319 -11.53 -11.48 5.45
C GLN A 319 -10.13 -11.27 6.05
N ALA A 320 -9.91 -10.15 6.76
CA ALA A 320 -8.72 -9.95 7.59
C ALA A 320 -8.67 -10.98 8.73
N ASP A 321 -9.82 -11.28 9.33
CA ASP A 321 -9.97 -12.41 10.28
C ASP A 321 -9.70 -13.75 9.60
N TYR A 322 -10.15 -13.96 8.36
CA TYR A 322 -9.84 -15.16 7.59
C TYR A 322 -8.33 -15.32 7.32
N LEU A 323 -7.62 -14.24 6.95
CA LEU A 323 -6.18 -14.24 6.71
C LEU A 323 -5.40 -14.44 8.02
N LYS A 324 -5.75 -13.75 9.11
CA LYS A 324 -5.16 -13.99 10.46
C LYS A 324 -5.38 -15.45 10.89
N ARG A 325 -6.58 -15.99 10.69
CA ARG A 325 -6.92 -17.37 11.03
C ARG A 325 -6.10 -18.38 10.20
N ARG A 326 -5.89 -18.12 8.92
CA ARG A 326 -5.19 -19.06 8.02
C ARG A 326 -3.66 -18.98 8.14
N VAL A 327 -3.11 -17.78 8.30
CA VAL A 327 -1.65 -17.55 8.33
C VAL A 327 -1.05 -17.77 9.71
N ILE A 328 -1.75 -17.36 10.78
CA ILE A 328 -1.19 -17.43 12.15
C ILE A 328 -1.78 -18.61 12.92
N LEU A 329 -3.10 -18.79 12.86
CA LEU A 329 -3.82 -19.70 13.76
C LEU A 329 -3.69 -21.18 13.34
N VAL A 330 -3.74 -21.49 12.04
CA VAL A 330 -3.59 -22.87 11.56
C VAL A 330 -2.18 -23.44 11.83
N PRO A 331 -1.06 -22.76 11.50
CA PRO A 331 0.27 -23.30 11.76
C PRO A 331 0.60 -23.42 13.25
N THR A 332 0.14 -22.48 14.08
CA THR A 332 0.38 -22.53 15.53
C THR A 332 -0.38 -23.67 16.20
N VAL A 333 -1.66 -23.87 15.86
CA VAL A 333 -2.44 -25.01 16.38
C VAL A 333 -1.81 -26.34 15.94
N ALA A 334 -1.38 -26.45 14.68
CA ALA A 334 -0.67 -27.64 14.20
C ALA A 334 0.63 -27.89 14.98
N ALA A 335 1.43 -26.84 15.23
CA ALA A 335 2.66 -26.95 16.02
C ALA A 335 2.38 -27.39 17.47
N ILE A 336 1.33 -26.86 18.11
CA ILE A 336 0.92 -27.25 19.47
C ILE A 336 0.51 -28.72 19.51
N ILE A 337 -0.29 -29.18 18.54
CA ILE A 337 -0.70 -30.60 18.47
C ILE A 337 0.52 -31.52 18.32
N VAL A 338 1.45 -31.18 17.42
CA VAL A 338 2.68 -31.95 17.22
C VAL A 338 3.52 -31.97 18.50
N LEU A 339 3.62 -30.85 19.23
CA LEU A 339 4.34 -30.74 20.49
C LEU A 339 3.70 -31.62 21.59
N ILE A 340 2.38 -31.64 21.69
CA ILE A 340 1.65 -32.50 22.64
C ILE A 340 1.87 -33.98 22.31
N ILE A 341 1.77 -34.37 21.03
CA ILE A 341 1.99 -35.75 20.60
C ILE A 341 3.45 -36.18 20.87
N THR A 342 4.43 -35.32 20.59
CA THR A 342 5.84 -35.62 20.89
C THR A 342 6.08 -35.73 22.40
N ALA A 343 5.51 -34.85 23.22
CA ALA A 343 5.58 -34.96 24.68
C ALA A 343 4.98 -36.28 25.17
N LEU A 344 3.78 -36.64 24.72
CA LEU A 344 3.10 -37.89 25.10
C LEU A 344 3.90 -39.13 24.69
N THR A 345 4.46 -39.15 23.48
CA THR A 345 5.30 -40.27 23.03
C THR A 345 6.59 -40.41 23.84
N ILE A 346 7.20 -39.30 24.25
CA ILE A 346 8.35 -39.30 25.17
C ILE A 346 7.94 -39.82 26.55
N PHE A 347 6.82 -39.36 27.11
CA PHE A 347 6.32 -39.83 28.41
C PHE A 347 5.98 -41.32 28.39
N VAL A 348 5.36 -41.83 27.32
CA VAL A 348 5.08 -43.26 27.13
C VAL A 348 6.37 -44.07 27.04
N LYS A 349 7.38 -43.62 26.27
CA LYS A 349 8.70 -44.27 26.22
C LYS A 349 9.40 -44.26 27.58
N ALA A 350 9.37 -43.13 28.30
CA ALA A 350 9.97 -43.00 29.62
C ALA A 350 9.28 -43.92 30.65
N ALA A 351 7.94 -44.00 30.63
CA ALA A 351 7.16 -44.89 31.48
C ALA A 351 7.39 -46.37 31.14
N GLY A 352 7.46 -46.71 29.85
CA GLY A 352 7.82 -48.04 29.36
C GLY A 352 9.20 -48.48 29.83
N ASN A 353 10.23 -47.65 29.62
CA ASN A 353 11.59 -47.91 30.09
C ASN A 353 11.68 -48.04 31.61
N ARG A 354 10.89 -47.26 32.36
CA ARG A 354 10.82 -47.37 33.83
C ARG A 354 10.20 -48.70 34.28
N LYS A 355 9.16 -49.18 33.59
CA LYS A 355 8.55 -50.51 33.82
C LYS A 355 9.52 -51.64 33.49
N THR A 356 10.22 -51.58 32.34
CA THR A 356 11.19 -52.61 31.93
C THR A 356 12.40 -52.66 32.87
N ARG A 357 12.95 -51.50 33.29
CA ARG A 357 14.01 -51.45 34.31
C ARG A 357 13.57 -52.04 35.65
N LYS A 358 12.34 -51.76 36.12
CA LYS A 358 11.80 -52.40 37.34
C LYS A 358 11.64 -53.91 37.20
N ARG A 359 11.24 -54.39 36.02
CA ARG A 359 11.05 -55.83 35.74
C ARG A 359 12.38 -56.59 35.66
N ASN A 360 13.42 -55.99 35.05
CA ASN A 360 14.76 -56.57 35.00
C ASN A 360 15.43 -56.61 36.38
N ARG A 361 15.23 -55.58 37.24
CA ARG A 361 15.71 -55.61 38.63
C ARG A 361 15.08 -56.73 39.46
N LYS A 362 13.79 -57.05 39.25
CA LYS A 362 13.12 -58.18 39.92
C LYS A 362 13.58 -59.56 39.41
N ARG A 363 14.12 -59.65 38.19
CA ARG A 363 14.70 -60.91 37.67
C ARG A 363 16.13 -61.16 38.14
N ALA A 364 16.91 -60.11 38.40
CA ALA A 364 18.27 -60.24 38.93
C ALA A 364 18.31 -60.70 40.41
N ASP A 365 17.21 -60.54 41.14
CA ASP A 365 17.11 -60.91 42.57
C ASP A 365 16.72 -62.38 42.79
N ASN A 366 16.27 -63.09 41.74
CA ASN A 366 15.73 -64.46 41.84
C ASN A 366 16.26 -65.39 40.71
N GLY A 367 17.54 -65.79 40.74
CA GLY A 367 18.07 -66.67 39.70
C GLY A 367 19.49 -67.22 39.87
N ILE A 368 19.75 -67.85 41.02
CA ILE A 368 20.54 -69.09 41.24
C ILE A 368 21.85 -69.28 40.44
N THR A 369 22.95 -69.19 41.19
CA THR A 369 24.29 -69.73 40.91
C THR A 369 24.25 -71.24 40.70
N TYR A 370 24.84 -71.75 39.61
CA TYR A 370 25.30 -73.13 39.54
C TYR A 370 26.76 -73.16 39.05
N GLU A 371 27.67 -73.35 40.01
CA GLU A 371 29.01 -73.92 39.81
C GLU A 371 28.90 -75.38 39.38
N GLY A 372 29.79 -75.85 38.50
CA GLY A 372 29.78 -77.27 38.12
C GLY A 372 30.77 -77.69 37.03
N ILE A 373 32.06 -77.57 37.33
CA ILE A 373 33.23 -78.43 37.00
C ILE A 373 33.40 -79.00 35.56
N PRO A 374 34.60 -78.85 34.95
CA PRO A 374 34.88 -79.28 33.58
C PRO A 374 35.26 -80.76 33.46
N SER A 375 35.02 -81.32 32.28
CA SER A 375 35.72 -82.50 31.72
C SER A 375 36.01 -82.25 30.25
#